data_AF-A0A497SIV4-F1
#
_entry.id   AF-A0A497SIV4-F1
#
_cell.length_a   1.000
_cell.length_b   1.000
_cell.length_c   1.000
_cell.angle_alpha   90.00
_cell.angle_beta   90.00
_cell.angle_gamma   90.00
#
_symmetry.space_group_name_H-M   'P 1'
#
loop_
_entity.id
_entity.type
_entity.pdbx_description
1 polymer ?
#
loop_
_entity_poly.entity_id
_entity_poly.type
_entity_poly.pdbx_seq_one_letter_code
_entity_poly.pdbx_strand_id
1 'polypeptide(L)'
;MELKYSYKVEDKSKTTRSMGRDMNISFKNAVVICDEIRGMMLQDAISLLQSTISLKNPIPFKRFNKGVGHRRGIGIGKYPKRAAEHILNVLRNVETNAEYKGLDMDRLKIVHIQAKEGVSRRRRKPKGRWRIWCSDLVNVEVVAEEI
;
A
#
# COMPACT_ATOMS: atom_id res chain seq x y z
N MET A 1 5.44 12.55 -16.98
CA MET A 1 6.38 12.79 -15.87
C MET A 1 6.84 11.45 -15.35
N GLU A 2 8.13 11.18 -15.32
CA GLU A 2 8.67 9.90 -14.84
C GLU A 2 8.59 9.84 -13.31
N LEU A 3 7.87 8.85 -12.77
CA LEU A 3 7.75 8.64 -11.33
C LEU A 3 9.03 7.97 -10.80
N LYS A 4 9.81 8.73 -10.04
CA LYS A 4 11.02 8.25 -9.35
C LYS A 4 10.67 7.72 -7.95
N TYR A 5 11.44 6.71 -7.50
CA TYR A 5 11.38 6.22 -6.13
C TYR A 5 11.91 7.30 -5.17
N SER A 6 11.28 7.46 -4.01
CA SER A 6 11.80 8.39 -2.99
C SER A 6 13.00 7.82 -2.24
N TYR A 7 13.00 6.51 -2.02
CA TYR A 7 14.07 5.79 -1.33
C TYR A 7 15.30 5.62 -2.24
N LYS A 8 16.47 6.00 -1.71
CA LYS A 8 17.75 5.76 -2.36
C LYS A 8 18.29 4.43 -1.89
N VAL A 9 18.50 3.52 -2.83
CA VAL A 9 19.06 2.19 -2.57
C VAL A 9 20.58 2.27 -2.59
N GLU A 10 21.22 1.81 -1.53
CA GLU A 10 22.67 1.67 -1.43
C GLU A 10 23.13 0.44 -2.23
N ASP A 11 22.65 -0.76 -1.85
CA ASP A 11 23.01 -2.03 -2.50
C ASP A 11 21.91 -2.56 -3.43
N LYS A 12 22.09 -2.38 -4.74
CA LYS A 12 21.12 -2.84 -5.75
C LYS A 12 21.06 -4.36 -5.95
N SER A 13 22.10 -5.07 -5.53
CA SER A 13 22.19 -6.54 -5.63
C SER A 13 21.19 -7.20 -4.68
N LYS A 14 21.16 -6.78 -3.41
CA LYS A 14 20.31 -7.33 -2.34
C LYS A 14 18.91 -6.73 -2.26
N THR A 15 18.64 -5.71 -3.08
CA THR A 15 17.40 -4.94 -3.01
C THR A 15 16.49 -5.24 -4.20
N THR A 16 15.20 -5.40 -3.94
CA THR A 16 14.13 -5.55 -4.93
C THR A 16 13.14 -4.40 -4.80
N ARG A 17 12.54 -3.98 -5.92
CA ARG A 17 11.63 -2.83 -5.97
C ARG A 17 10.44 -3.11 -6.86
N SER A 18 9.30 -2.54 -6.49
CA SER A 18 8.07 -2.59 -7.26
C SER A 18 7.28 -1.30 -7.08
N MET A 19 6.48 -0.95 -8.08
CA MET A 19 5.62 0.23 -8.03
C MET A 19 4.28 -0.07 -8.67
N GLY A 20 3.21 0.10 -7.91
CA GLY A 20 1.85 0.18 -8.43
C GLY A 20 1.55 1.62 -8.85
N ARG A 21 1.19 1.83 -10.12
CA ARG A 21 0.86 3.16 -10.66
C ARG A 21 -0.63 3.31 -10.89
N ASP A 22 -1.14 4.53 -10.70
CA ASP A 22 -2.50 4.96 -11.04
C ASP A 22 -3.61 4.05 -10.48
N MET A 23 -3.42 3.53 -9.27
CA MET A 23 -4.38 2.63 -8.63
C MET A 23 -5.59 3.41 -8.15
N ASN A 24 -6.77 2.86 -8.45
CA ASN A 24 -8.05 3.44 -8.03
C ASN A 24 -8.39 3.00 -6.60
N ILE A 25 -7.67 3.56 -5.62
CA ILE A 25 -7.82 3.28 -4.19
C ILE A 25 -7.84 4.58 -3.40
N SER A 26 -8.34 4.53 -2.16
CA SER A 26 -8.28 5.72 -1.30
C SER A 26 -6.86 5.95 -0.80
N PHE A 27 -6.32 7.14 -1.05
CA PHE A 27 -4.99 7.56 -0.56
C PHE A 27 -4.84 7.38 0.95
N LYS A 28 -5.85 7.79 1.72
CA LYS A 28 -5.83 7.70 3.20
C LYS A 28 -5.70 6.26 3.68
N ASN A 29 -6.44 5.34 3.07
CA ASN A 29 -6.36 3.92 3.41
C ASN A 29 -5.00 3.34 3.00
N ALA A 30 -4.51 3.69 1.80
CA ALA A 30 -3.21 3.24 1.33
C ALA A 30 -2.07 3.68 2.28
N VAL A 31 -2.08 4.95 2.73
CA VAL A 31 -1.09 5.47 3.69
C VAL A 31 -1.09 4.65 5.00
N VAL A 32 -2.26 4.35 5.55
CA VAL A 32 -2.38 3.59 6.80
C VAL A 32 -1.89 2.15 6.61
N ILE A 33 -2.23 1.50 5.49
CA ILE A 33 -1.75 0.15 5.17
C ILE A 33 -0.23 0.12 5.01
N CYS A 34 0.32 1.08 4.25
CA CYS A 34 1.76 1.19 4.05
C CYS A 34 2.50 1.43 5.38
N ASP A 35 1.91 2.20 6.29
CA ASP A 35 2.50 2.44 7.61
C ASP A 35 2.56 1.17 8.47
N GLU A 36 1.51 0.34 8.42
CA GLU A 36 1.43 -0.91 9.18
C GLU A 36 2.40 -1.98 8.65
N ILE A 37 2.58 -2.05 7.34
CA ILE A 37 3.43 -3.06 6.68
C ILE A 37 4.92 -2.69 6.69
N ARG A 38 5.24 -1.42 6.94
CA ARG A 38 6.63 -0.95 6.92
C ARG A 38 7.45 -1.68 7.98
N GLY A 39 8.53 -2.34 7.56
CA GLY A 39 9.44 -3.08 8.44
C GLY A 39 9.02 -4.53 8.72
N MET A 40 7.91 -5.02 8.15
CA MET A 40 7.55 -6.44 8.22
C MET A 40 8.37 -7.28 7.22
N MET A 41 8.46 -8.58 7.48
CA MET A 41 8.87 -9.54 6.46
C MET A 41 7.81 -9.61 5.35
N LEU A 42 8.25 -9.90 4.12
CA LEU A 42 7.35 -9.90 2.95
C LEU A 42 6.18 -10.88 3.12
N GLN A 43 6.45 -12.09 3.61
CA GLN A 43 5.42 -13.12 3.81
C GLN A 43 4.40 -12.72 4.88
N ASP A 44 4.86 -12.14 5.99
CA ASP A 44 3.98 -11.65 7.06
C ASP A 44 3.05 -10.54 6.55
N ALA A 45 3.59 -9.62 5.76
CA ALA A 45 2.82 -8.55 5.13
C ALA A 45 1.73 -9.09 4.19
N ILE A 46 2.07 -10.10 3.37
CA ILE A 46 1.13 -10.79 2.47
C ILE A 46 0.01 -11.46 3.29
N SER A 47 0.36 -12.19 4.35
CA SER A 47 -0.59 -12.87 5.23
C SER A 47 -1.52 -11.88 5.95
N LEU A 48 -0.99 -10.76 6.44
CA LEU A 48 -1.76 -9.68 7.05
C LEU A 48 -2.76 -9.05 6.07
N LEU A 49 -2.35 -8.80 4.83
CA LEU A 49 -3.26 -8.26 3.80
C LEU A 49 -4.35 -9.27 3.41
N GLN A 50 -4.01 -10.54 3.24
CA GLN A 50 -4.99 -11.60 2.94
C GLN A 50 -6.02 -11.74 4.07
N SER A 51 -5.57 -11.78 5.32
CA SER A 51 -6.47 -11.83 6.48
C SER A 51 -7.34 -10.58 6.62
N THR A 52 -6.85 -9.41 6.20
CA THR A 52 -7.64 -8.17 6.13
C THR A 52 -8.74 -8.24 5.06
N ILE A 53 -8.43 -8.80 3.88
CA ILE A 53 -9.40 -9.01 2.79
C ILE A 53 -10.51 -9.96 3.26
N SER A 54 -10.14 -11.02 3.97
CA SER A 54 -11.06 -11.98 4.61
C SER A 54 -11.79 -11.44 5.84
N LEU A 55 -11.63 -10.15 6.20
CA LEU A 55 -12.25 -9.52 7.37
C LEU A 55 -11.87 -10.12 8.73
N LYS A 56 -10.77 -10.86 8.81
CA LYS A 56 -10.30 -11.48 10.06
C LYS A 56 -9.53 -10.47 10.90
N ASN A 57 -8.48 -9.90 10.32
CA ASN A 57 -7.60 -8.95 11.00
C ASN A 57 -7.89 -7.51 10.54
N PRO A 58 -8.31 -6.59 11.44
CA PRO A 58 -8.48 -5.20 11.08
C PRO A 58 -7.13 -4.47 11.07
N ILE A 59 -7.03 -3.44 10.24
CA ILE A 59 -5.87 -2.56 10.23
C ILE A 59 -6.12 -1.41 11.22
N PRO A 60 -5.16 -1.11 12.13
CA PRO A 60 -5.28 0.01 13.05
C PRO A 60 -5.21 1.34 12.30
N PHE A 61 -6.18 2.23 12.51
CA PHE A 61 -6.17 3.57 11.92
C PHE A 61 -5.55 4.55 12.90
N LYS A 62 -4.22 4.68 12.87
CA LYS A 62 -3.48 5.68 13.65
C LYS A 62 -3.68 7.10 13.10
N ARG A 63 -3.76 7.22 11.77
CA ARG A 63 -4.06 8.47 11.04
C ARG A 63 -5.42 8.34 10.33
N PHE A 64 -6.06 9.47 10.05
CA PHE A 64 -7.37 9.53 9.36
C PHE A 64 -8.48 8.75 10.08
N ASN A 65 -8.49 8.85 11.41
CA ASN A 65 -9.32 8.08 12.33
C ASN A 65 -10.64 8.77 12.75
N LYS A 66 -10.91 9.98 12.25
CA LYS A 66 -12.16 10.70 12.55
C LYS A 66 -13.37 9.94 12.01
N GLY A 67 -14.32 9.61 12.89
CA GLY A 67 -15.55 8.88 12.54
C GLY A 67 -15.34 7.39 12.27
N VAL A 68 -14.23 6.81 12.76
CA VAL A 68 -13.94 5.38 12.62
C VAL A 68 -14.35 4.65 13.90
N GLY A 69 -15.13 3.57 13.75
CA GLY A 69 -15.56 2.75 14.88
C GLY A 69 -14.43 1.94 15.51
N HIS A 70 -14.63 1.56 16.77
CA HIS A 70 -13.71 0.70 17.50
C HIS A 70 -13.89 -0.77 17.07
N ARG A 71 -12.81 -1.53 17.18
CA ARG A 71 -12.69 -2.96 16.89
C ARG A 71 -12.05 -3.65 18.09
N ARG A 72 -12.49 -4.88 18.36
CA ARG A 72 -12.02 -5.69 19.48
C ARG A 72 -10.50 -5.89 19.38
N GLY A 73 -9.79 -5.68 20.48
CA GLY A 73 -8.35 -5.92 20.60
C GLY A 73 -7.44 -4.78 20.12
N ILE A 74 -7.87 -3.97 19.15
CA ILE A 74 -7.00 -2.97 18.49
C ILE A 74 -7.47 -1.51 18.71
N GLY A 75 -8.70 -1.31 19.18
CA GLY A 75 -9.28 0.03 19.27
C GLY A 75 -9.73 0.51 17.90
N ILE A 76 -9.32 1.69 17.45
CA ILE A 76 -9.84 2.27 16.20
C ILE A 76 -9.25 1.54 14.97
N GLY A 77 -10.09 0.93 14.15
CA GLY A 77 -9.64 0.16 12.98
C GLY A 77 -10.69 -0.10 11.91
N LYS A 78 -10.24 -0.41 10.69
CA LYS A 78 -11.10 -0.78 9.55
C LYS A 78 -10.51 -1.94 8.77
N TYR A 79 -11.33 -2.48 7.86
CA TYR A 79 -10.94 -3.47 6.86
C TYR A 79 -10.95 -2.83 5.46
N PRO A 80 -9.86 -2.17 5.02
CA PRO A 80 -9.81 -1.51 3.73
C PRO A 80 -9.58 -2.49 2.57
N LYS A 81 -10.57 -3.37 2.29
CA LYS A 81 -10.48 -4.47 1.29
C LYS A 81 -9.87 -4.06 -0.04
N ARG A 82 -10.46 -3.05 -0.69
CA ARG A 82 -10.03 -2.59 -2.02
C ARG A 82 -8.58 -2.12 -2.03
N ALA A 83 -8.14 -1.40 -1.00
CA ALA A 83 -6.76 -0.94 -0.94
C ALA A 83 -5.80 -2.10 -0.64
N ALA A 84 -6.20 -3.03 0.23
CA ALA A 84 -5.44 -4.24 0.54
C ALA A 84 -5.23 -5.13 -0.69
N GLU A 85 -6.26 -5.34 -1.52
CA GLU A 85 -6.17 -6.13 -2.77
C GLU A 85 -5.13 -5.55 -3.74
N HIS A 86 -5.19 -4.23 -3.99
CA HIS A 86 -4.24 -3.57 -4.88
C HIS A 86 -2.81 -3.60 -4.34
N ILE A 87 -2.61 -3.37 -3.04
CA ILE A 87 -1.28 -3.40 -2.43
C ILE A 87 -0.73 -4.83 -2.39
N LEU A 88 -1.57 -5.84 -2.16
CA LEU A 88 -1.18 -7.25 -2.22
C LEU A 88 -0.61 -7.62 -3.59
N ASN A 89 -1.22 -7.13 -4.68
CA ASN A 89 -0.69 -7.34 -6.03
C ASN A 89 0.68 -6.68 -6.22
N VAL A 90 0.92 -5.51 -5.61
CA VAL A 90 2.25 -4.87 -5.65
C VAL A 90 3.28 -5.69 -4.89
N LEU A 91 2.93 -6.28 -3.75
CA LEU A 91 3.83 -7.15 -2.98
C LEU A 91 4.13 -8.47 -3.70
N ARG A 92 3.15 -9.07 -4.37
CA ARG A 92 3.39 -10.24 -5.25
C ARG A 92 4.37 -9.93 -6.38
N ASN A 93 4.30 -8.71 -6.94
CA ASN A 93 5.30 -8.29 -7.92
C ASN A 93 6.70 -8.12 -7.29
N VAL A 94 6.79 -7.74 -6.01
CA VAL A 94 8.09 -7.72 -5.28
C VAL A 94 8.63 -9.13 -5.14
N GLU A 95 7.77 -10.10 -4.80
CA GLU A 95 8.10 -11.53 -4.67
C GLU A 95 8.65 -12.08 -5.99
N THR A 96 7.92 -11.92 -7.10
CA THR A 96 8.38 -12.37 -8.43
C THR A 96 9.68 -11.69 -8.85
N ASN A 97 9.86 -10.41 -8.51
CA ASN A 97 11.12 -9.69 -8.79
C ASN A 97 12.28 -10.17 -7.91
N ALA A 98 12.01 -10.61 -6.68
CA ALA A 98 13.00 -11.17 -5.77
C ALA A 98 13.47 -12.54 -6.27
N GLU A 99 12.53 -13.40 -6.65
CA GLU A 99 12.78 -14.71 -7.24
C GLU A 99 13.61 -14.60 -8.52
N TYR A 100 13.25 -13.67 -9.42
CA TYR A 100 14.02 -13.41 -10.64
C TYR A 100 15.47 -12.97 -10.34
N LYS A 101 15.70 -12.27 -9.22
CA LYS A 101 17.04 -11.87 -8.77
C LYS A 101 17.79 -12.97 -8.01
N GLY A 102 17.13 -14.07 -7.65
CA GLY A 102 17.71 -15.15 -6.84
C GLY A 102 17.94 -14.76 -5.38
N LEU A 103 17.14 -13.84 -4.83
CA LEU A 103 17.19 -13.46 -3.41
C LEU A 103 16.41 -14.46 -2.55
N ASP A 104 16.82 -14.64 -1.29
CA ASP A 104 16.07 -15.48 -0.35
C ASP A 104 14.74 -14.82 0.03
N MET A 105 13.63 -15.49 -0.29
CA MET A 105 12.27 -15.00 -0.05
C MET A 105 11.92 -14.94 1.44
N ASP A 106 12.49 -15.83 2.24
CA ASP A 106 12.17 -15.92 3.67
C ASP A 106 12.88 -14.82 4.48
N ARG A 107 13.97 -14.27 3.94
CA ARG A 107 14.77 -13.20 4.56
C ARG A 107 14.51 -11.82 3.96
N LEU A 108 13.45 -11.69 3.16
CA LEU A 108 13.10 -10.44 2.52
C LEU A 108 12.27 -9.53 3.44
N LYS A 109 12.84 -8.39 3.82
CA LYS A 109 12.17 -7.38 4.65
C LYS A 109 11.76 -6.16 3.83
N ILE A 110 10.57 -5.62 4.11
CA ILE A 110 10.11 -4.37 3.50
C ILE A 110 10.77 -3.19 4.21
N VAL A 111 11.81 -2.63 3.60
CA VAL A 111 12.55 -1.48 4.14
C VAL A 111 11.80 -0.18 3.91
N HIS A 112 11.27 0.01 2.69
CA HIS A 112 10.55 1.22 2.35
C HIS A 112 9.24 0.91 1.63
N ILE A 113 8.16 1.54 2.10
CA ILE A 113 6.86 1.50 1.46
C ILE A 113 6.16 2.84 1.65
N GLN A 114 5.65 3.39 0.55
CA GLN A 114 5.01 4.70 0.55
C GLN A 114 3.88 4.75 -0.47
N ALA A 115 2.76 5.37 -0.06
CA ALA A 115 1.71 5.81 -0.97
C ALA A 115 1.92 7.28 -1.34
N LYS A 116 1.80 7.61 -2.63
CA LYS A 116 1.88 8.94 -3.22
C LYS A 116 0.57 9.26 -3.93
N GLU A 117 0.14 10.51 -3.83
CA GLU A 117 -1.02 10.99 -4.60
C GLU A 117 -0.68 10.96 -6.10
N GLY A 118 -1.61 10.42 -6.88
CA GLY A 118 -1.51 10.32 -8.33
C GLY A 118 -2.39 11.36 -9.02
N VAL A 119 -2.79 11.06 -10.25
CA VAL A 119 -3.62 11.97 -11.04
C VAL A 119 -5.04 12.05 -10.46
N SER A 120 -5.54 13.27 -10.28
CA SER A 120 -6.92 13.51 -9.87
C SER A 120 -7.87 13.45 -11.06
N ARG A 121 -8.81 12.49 -11.06
CA ARG A 121 -9.88 12.40 -12.06
C ARG A 121 -11.03 13.33 -11.68
N ARG A 122 -11.28 14.33 -12.51
CA ARG A 122 -12.34 15.33 -12.31
C ARG A 122 -13.60 14.93 -13.05
N ARG A 123 -14.75 14.94 -12.37
CA ARG A 123 -16.08 14.69 -12.95
C ARG A 123 -17.05 15.80 -12.56
N ARG A 124 -17.84 16.27 -13.52
CA ARG A 124 -18.87 17.29 -13.29
C ARG A 124 -20.00 16.70 -12.43
N LYS A 125 -20.45 17.44 -11.42
CA LYS A 125 -21.66 17.07 -10.67
C LYS A 125 -22.90 17.30 -11.51
N PRO A 126 -23.96 16.49 -11.31
CA PRO A 126 -25.23 16.68 -12.02
C PRO A 126 -25.91 18.01 -11.63
N LYS A 127 -26.85 18.45 -12.47
CA LYS A 127 -27.70 19.64 -12.25
C LYS A 127 -26.92 20.97 -12.15
N GLY A 128 -25.86 21.15 -12.93
CA GLY A 128 -25.14 22.43 -13.01
C GLY A 128 -24.38 22.86 -11.75
N ARG A 129 -24.29 22.01 -10.72
CA ARG A 129 -23.61 22.35 -9.46
C ARG A 129 -22.14 22.65 -9.70
N TRP A 130 -21.66 23.80 -9.22
CA TRP A 130 -20.30 24.30 -9.46
C TRP A 130 -19.19 23.35 -8.97
N ARG A 131 -19.37 22.71 -7.81
CA ARG A 131 -18.36 21.84 -7.19
C ARG A 131 -18.10 20.58 -8.02
N ILE A 132 -16.84 20.33 -8.36
CA ILE A 132 -16.38 19.15 -9.12
C ILE A 132 -16.20 17.96 -8.17
N TRP A 133 -16.51 16.75 -8.64
CA TRP A 133 -16.09 15.52 -7.97
C TRP A 133 -14.68 15.15 -8.42
N CYS A 134 -13.76 15.02 -7.46
CA CYS A 134 -12.41 14.56 -7.69
C CYS A 134 -12.27 13.14 -7.15
N SER A 135 -11.65 12.26 -7.93
CA SER A 135 -11.24 10.92 -7.50
C SER A 135 -9.76 10.78 -7.77
N ASP A 136 -8.98 10.80 -6.71
CA ASP A 136 -7.52 10.77 -6.79
C ASP A 136 -7.06 9.33 -6.94
N LEU A 137 -6.25 9.07 -7.96
CA LEU A 137 -5.51 7.83 -8.08
C LEU A 137 -4.33 7.85 -7.12
N VAL A 138 -3.77 6.68 -6.85
CA VAL A 138 -2.67 6.52 -5.90
C VAL A 138 -1.57 5.70 -6.53
N ASN A 139 -0.34 6.14 -6.33
CA ASN A 139 0.86 5.38 -6.66
C ASN A 139 1.40 4.77 -5.35
N VAL A 140 1.77 3.50 -5.34
CA VAL A 140 2.46 2.88 -4.19
C VAL A 140 3.80 2.38 -4.67
N GLU A 141 4.84 2.75 -3.95
CA GLU A 141 6.19 2.24 -4.17
C GLU A 141 6.60 1.35 -3.00
N VAL A 142 7.31 0.27 -3.33
CA VAL A 142 7.81 -0.70 -2.37
C VAL A 142 9.27 -1.01 -2.71
N VAL A 143 10.10 -1.06 -1.69
CA VAL A 143 11.48 -1.50 -1.73
C VAL A 143 11.67 -2.50 -0.60
N ALA A 144 12.17 -3.68 -0.95
CA ALA A 144 12.48 -4.74 -0.02
C ALA A 144 13.94 -5.14 -0.15
N GLU A 145 14.55 -5.52 0.96
CA GLU A 145 15.97 -5.86 1.07
C GLU A 145 16.10 -7.21 1.77
N GLU A 146 17.06 -8.00 1.31
CA GLU A 146 17.45 -9.26 1.94
C GLU A 146 18.36 -8.99 3.15
N ILE A 147 18.00 -9.55 4.32
CA ILE A 147 18.75 -9.44 5.59
C ILE A 147 19.70 -10.61 5.77
#